data_AF-A0A3B9F8J4-F1
#
_entry.id   AF-A0A3B9F8J4-F1
#
_cell.length_a   1.000
_cell.length_b   1.000
_cell.length_c   1.000
_cell.angle_alpha   90.00
_cell.angle_beta   90.00
_cell.angle_gamma   90.00
#
_symmetry.space_group_name_H-M   'P 1'
#
loop_
_entity.id
_entity.type
_entity.pdbx_description
1 polymer ?
#
loop_
_entity_poly.entity_id
_entity_poly.type
_entity_poly.pdbx_seq_one_letter_code
_entity_poly.pdbx_strand_id
1 'polypeptide(L)'
;MAFIKIQNFVINTNYVAAIRLDGQTSSGEKRIYVLIATPKSIKVPWEFTSEHVNNSEWIEFTGQAANVLRDYFSSYNNVIDLMPQYQESSIS
;
A
#
# COMPACT_ATOMS: atom_id res chain seq x y z
N MET A 1 -1.07 -13.96 -6.11
CA MET A 1 -0.73 -13.51 -4.75
C MET A 1 0.77 -13.33 -4.67
N ALA A 2 1.25 -12.13 -4.31
CA ALA A 2 2.68 -11.83 -4.23
C ALA A 2 3.04 -11.34 -2.83
N PHE A 3 4.24 -11.67 -2.39
CA PHE A 3 4.78 -11.22 -1.11
C PHE A 3 6.09 -10.47 -1.35
N ILE A 4 6.25 -9.35 -0.66
CA ILE A 4 7.52 -8.63 -0.63
C ILE A 4 8.16 -8.93 0.73
N LYS A 5 9.34 -9.55 0.73
CA LYS A 5 10.14 -9.77 1.94
C LYS A 5 11.25 -8.72 2.00
N ILE A 6 11.24 -7.89 3.04
CA ILE A 6 12.24 -6.84 3.26
C ILE A 6 12.67 -6.89 4.71
N GLN A 7 13.94 -7.21 4.94
CA GLN A 7 14.50 -7.37 6.30
C GLN A 7 13.60 -8.29 7.15
N ASN A 8 12.99 -7.73 8.20
CA ASN A 8 12.13 -8.43 9.16
C ASN A 8 10.63 -8.33 8.82
N PHE A 9 10.28 -7.78 7.66
CA PHE A 9 8.90 -7.60 7.21
C PHE A 9 8.56 -8.52 6.03
N VAL A 10 7.34 -9.04 6.05
CA VAL A 10 6.71 -9.71 4.91
C VAL A 10 5.41 -8.99 4.62
N ILE A 11 5.32 -8.35 3.47
CA ILE A 11 4.14 -7.60 3.02
C ILE A 11 3.38 -8.46 2.03
N ASN A 12 2.13 -8.77 2.35
CA ASN A 12 1.19 -9.31 1.35
C ASN A 12 0.70 -8.15 0.48
N THR A 13 1.04 -8.17 -0.81
CA THR A 13 0.72 -7.06 -1.71
C THR A 13 -0.78 -6.89 -1.93
N ASN A 14 -1.60 -7.91 -1.66
CA ASN A 14 -3.05 -7.82 -1.76
C ASN A 14 -3.67 -6.86 -0.73
N TYR A 15 -2.95 -6.55 0.35
CA TYR A 15 -3.41 -5.60 1.36
C TYR A 15 -2.81 -4.20 1.16
N VAL A 16 -1.94 -4.01 0.17
CA VAL A 16 -1.38 -2.69 -0.13
C VAL A 16 -2.41 -1.88 -0.91
N ALA A 17 -2.92 -0.81 -0.30
CA ALA A 17 -3.91 0.07 -0.91
C ALA A 17 -3.28 1.27 -1.61
N ALA A 18 -2.16 1.79 -1.10
CA ALA A 18 -1.47 2.95 -1.65
C ALA A 18 -0.01 3.00 -1.18
N ILE A 19 0.81 3.76 -1.91
CA ILE A 19 2.24 3.92 -1.63
C ILE A 19 2.64 5.38 -1.88
N ARG A 20 3.48 5.94 -1.00
CA ARG A 20 4.11 7.25 -1.19
C ARG A 20 5.62 7.08 -1.27
N LEU A 21 6.22 7.54 -2.37
CA LEU A 21 7.64 7.33 -2.69
C LEU A 21 8.53 8.55 -2.44
N ASP A 22 7.93 9.69 -2.13
CA ASP A 22 8.52 11.03 -2.10
C ASP A 22 8.73 11.58 -0.67
N GLY A 23 8.72 10.72 0.35
CA GLY A 23 8.99 11.12 1.73
C GLY A 23 10.47 11.38 2.01
N GLN A 24 10.77 12.36 2.86
CA GLN A 24 12.11 12.58 3.43
C GLN A 24 12.03 12.92 4.93
N THR A 25 13.03 12.50 5.71
CA THR A 25 13.22 12.95 7.10
C THR A 25 13.70 14.41 7.14
N SER A 26 13.67 15.02 8.33
CA SER A 26 14.33 16.32 8.56
C SER A 26 15.85 16.25 8.36
N SER A 27 16.44 15.05 8.41
CA SER A 27 17.85 14.79 8.09
C SER A 27 18.11 14.48 6.61
N GLY A 28 17.08 14.53 5.74
CA GLY A 28 17.19 14.27 4.30
C GLY A 28 17.23 12.78 3.92
N GLU A 29 16.99 11.87 4.86
CA GLU A 29 16.91 10.44 4.57
C GLU A 29 15.57 10.12 3.89
N LYS A 30 15.60 9.27 2.85
CA LYS A 30 14.41 8.87 2.10
C LYS A 30 13.45 8.05 2.98
N ARG A 31 12.16 8.34 2.84
CA ARG A 31 11.06 7.64 3.52
C ARG A 31 10.07 7.12 2.49
N ILE A 32 9.60 5.90 2.71
CA ILE A 32 8.51 5.31 1.96
C ILE A 32 7.37 5.03 2.91
N TYR A 33 6.15 5.34 2.50
CA TYR A 33 4.95 4.99 3.24
C TYR A 33 4.14 3.99 2.45
N VAL A 34 3.72 2.90 3.10
CA VAL A 34 2.85 1.88 2.51
C VAL A 34 1.55 1.84 3.31
N LEU A 35 0.43 2.07 2.64
CA LEU A 35 -0.90 1.96 3.24
C LEU A 35 -1.35 0.51 3.16
N ILE A 36 -1.52 -0.12 4.32
CA ILE A 36 -2.05 -1.47 4.43
C ILE A 36 -3.54 -1.38 4.80
N ALA A 37 -4.41 -1.81 3.90
CA ALA A 37 -5.83 -2.00 4.15
C ALA A 37 -6.09 -3.48 4.45
N THR A 38 -6.22 -3.80 5.73
CA THR A 38 -6.63 -5.14 6.14
C THR A 38 -8.15 -5.22 6.20
N PRO A 39 -8.77 -6.27 5.64
CA PRO A 39 -10.18 -6.51 5.90
C PRO A 39 -10.34 -6.77 7.39
N LYS A 40 -11.22 -6.00 8.05
CA LYS A 40 -11.61 -6.33 9.42
C LYS A 40 -12.22 -7.73 9.37
N SER A 41 -11.52 -8.73 9.92
CA SER A 41 -12.17 -10.01 10.19
C SER A 41 -13.35 -9.69 11.10
N ILE A 42 -14.58 -9.96 10.63
CA ILE A 42 -15.80 -9.80 11.43
C ILE A 42 -15.67 -10.71 12.66
N LYS A 43 -15.20 -10.15 13.76
CA LYS A 43 -15.19 -10.73 15.11
C LYS A 43 -15.57 -9.67 16.13
N VAL A 44 -16.58 -8.86 15.83
CA VAL A 44 -17.20 -8.00 16.83
C VAL A 44 -18.71 -8.20 16.74
N PRO A 45 -19.35 -8.77 17.77
CA PRO A 45 -20.80 -8.91 17.82
C PRO A 45 -21.42 -7.56 18.16
N TRP A 46 -22.28 -7.09 17.26
CA TRP A 46 -23.40 -6.15 17.47
C TRP A 46 -23.08 -4.76 18.05
N GLU A 47 -23.66 -3.74 17.40
CA GLU A 47 -23.78 -2.34 17.84
C GLU A 47 -22.52 -1.47 17.80
N PHE A 48 -22.10 -1.04 16.61
CA PHE A 48 -21.72 0.36 16.43
C PHE A 48 -22.11 0.83 15.03
N THR A 49 -22.76 1.99 15.01
CA THR A 49 -23.30 2.71 13.87
C THR A 49 -22.21 3.08 12.84
N SER A 50 -22.56 2.89 11.56
CA SER A 50 -22.06 3.55 10.34
C SER A 50 -20.73 4.31 10.43
N GLU A 51 -19.65 3.74 9.83
CA GLU A 51 -18.71 4.42 8.89
C GLU A 51 -17.38 3.66 8.62
N HIS A 52 -17.02 2.59 9.33
CA HIS A 52 -15.65 2.04 9.24
C HIS A 52 -15.50 0.73 8.44
N VAL A 53 -15.40 0.84 7.11
CA VAL A 53 -15.36 -0.32 6.19
C VAL A 53 -13.97 -0.98 6.03
N ASN A 54 -12.84 -0.36 6.38
CA ASN A 54 -11.52 -1.04 6.38
C ASN A 54 -10.58 -0.48 7.45
N ASN A 55 -9.77 -1.33 8.11
CA ASN A 55 -8.66 -0.88 8.95
C ASN A 55 -7.48 -0.58 8.04
N SER A 56 -7.23 0.70 7.78
CA SER A 56 -6.11 1.16 6.95
C SER A 56 -5.06 1.87 7.80
N GLU A 57 -3.81 1.43 7.73
CA GLU A 57 -2.69 2.01 8.46
C GLU A 57 -1.52 2.32 7.52
N TRP A 58 -0.92 3.50 7.67
CA TRP A 58 0.33 3.86 6.98
C TRP A 58 1.52 3.35 7.78
N ILE A 59 2.33 2.49 7.15
CA ILE A 59 3.58 2.01 7.72
C ILE A 59 4.74 2.79 7.07
N GLU A 60 5.55 3.44 7.90
CA GLU A 60 6.76 4.13 7.48
C GLU A 60 7.95 3.17 7.38
N PHE A 61 8.69 3.28 6.28
CA PHE A 61 9.96 2.60 6.06
C PHE A 61 11.06 3.63 5.80
N THR A 62 12.23 3.41 6.41
CA THR A 62 13.45 4.21 6.25
C THR A 62 14.64 3.31 5.86
N GLY A 63 15.81 3.92 5.64
CA GLY A 63 17.05 3.22 5.37
C GLY A 63 16.98 2.26 4.19
N GLN A 64 17.55 1.07 4.36
CA GLN A 64 17.63 0.08 3.28
C GLN A 64 16.27 -0.49 2.88
N ALA A 65 15.31 -0.57 3.82
CA ALA A 65 13.96 -1.02 3.50
C ALA A 65 13.25 -0.04 2.56
N ALA A 66 13.39 1.27 2.83
CA ALA A 66 12.88 2.33 1.96
C ALA A 66 13.47 2.25 0.54
N ASN A 67 14.78 2.06 0.42
CA ASN A 67 15.43 1.95 -0.89
C ASN A 67 14.90 0.77 -1.69
N VAL A 68 14.82 -0.43 -1.07
CA VAL A 68 14.32 -1.64 -1.74
C VAL A 68 12.86 -1.49 -2.15
N LEU A 69 12.00 -0.93 -1.29
CA LEU A 69 10.59 -0.69 -1.61
C LEU A 69 10.44 0.30 -2.76
N ARG A 70 11.21 1.38 -2.74
CA ARG A 70 11.21 2.38 -3.81
C ARG A 70 11.62 1.76 -5.13
N ASP A 71 12.70 0.99 -5.15
CA ASP A 71 13.18 0.34 -6.38
C ASP A 71 12.18 -0.73 -6.86
N TYR A 72 11.52 -1.45 -5.93
CA TYR A 72 10.45 -2.39 -6.25
C TYR A 72 9.27 -1.71 -6.92
N PHE A 73 8.72 -0.64 -6.32
CA PHE A 73 7.50 0.02 -6.80
C PHE A 73 7.72 1.05 -7.93
N SER A 74 8.96 1.52 -8.13
CA SER A 74 9.31 2.37 -9.26
C SER A 74 9.75 1.57 -10.50
N SER A 75 10.00 0.27 -10.36
CA SER A 75 10.30 -0.61 -11.49
C SER A 75 9.05 -0.82 -12.33
N TYR A 76 9.14 -0.51 -13.62
CA TYR A 76 8.08 -0.67 -14.63
C TYR A 76 7.45 -2.07 -14.65
N ASN A 77 8.15 -3.10 -14.15
CA ASN A 77 7.68 -4.49 -14.13
C ASN A 77 6.81 -4.84 -12.90
N ASN A 78 6.73 -3.97 -11.89
CA ASN A 78 6.01 -4.19 -10.63
C ASN A 78 4.94 -3.13 -10.36
N VAL A 79 4.79 -2.15 -11.25
CA VAL A 79 3.63 -1.27 -11.29
C VAL A 79 2.45 -2.18 -11.63
N ILE A 80 1.79 -2.70 -10.59
CA ILE A 80 0.41 -3.15 -10.70
C ILE A 80 -0.29 -1.95 -11.34
N ASP A 81 -0.84 -2.16 -12.54
CA ASP A 81 -1.66 -1.19 -13.27
C ASP A 81 -2.78 -0.71 -12.34
N LEU A 82 -2.51 0.34 -11.56
CA LEU A 82 -3.49 1.00 -10.70
C LEU A 82 -4.32 2.00 -11.48
N MET A 83 -4.13 2.09 -12.81
CA MET A 83 -5.08 2.76 -13.66
C MET A 83 -6.28 1.83 -13.88
N PRO A 84 -7.49 2.18 -13.39
CA PRO A 84 -8.68 1.55 -13.93
C PRO A 84 -8.66 1.84 -15.44
N GLN A 85 -8.69 0.78 -16.24
CA GLN A 85 -8.93 0.91 -17.67
C GLN A 85 -10.29 1.59 -17.79
N TYR A 86 -10.28 2.90 -18.02
CA TYR A 86 -11.46 3.67 -18.36
C TYR A 86 -11.92 3.08 -19.69
N GLN A 87 -12.89 2.16 -19.63
CA GLN A 87 -13.61 1.75 -20.82
C GLN A 87 -14.37 3.01 -21.26
N GLU A 88 -13.83 3.72 -22.24
CA GLU A 88 -14.63 4.61 -23.06
C GLU A 88 -15.75 3.75 -23.64
N SER A 89 -16.90 3.80 -22.97
CA SER A 89 -18.16 3.35 -23.53
C SER A 89 -18.33 4.15 -24.81
N SER A 90 -18.03 3.52 -25.96
CA SER A 90 -18.34 4.07 -27.26
C SER A 90 -19.83 4.37 -27.27
N ILE A 91 -20.15 5.66 -27.17
CA ILE A 91 -21.49 6.20 -27.33
C ILE A 91 -21.87 5.89 -28.78
N SER A 92 -22.72 4.88 -28.95
CA SER A 92 -23.46 4.60 -30.17
C SER A 92 -24.81 5.28 -30.13
#